data_AF-A0A085FM99-F1
#
_entry.id   AF-A0A085FM99-F1
#
_cell.length_a   1.000
_cell.length_b   1.000
_cell.length_c   1.000
_cell.angle_alpha   90.00
_cell.angle_beta   90.00
_cell.angle_gamma   90.00
#
_symmetry.space_group_name_H-M   'P 1'
#
loop_
_entity.id
_entity.type
_entity.pdbx_description
1 polymer ?
#
loop_
_entity_poly.entity_id
_entity_poly.type
_entity_poly.pdbx_seq_one_letter_code
_entity_poly.pdbx_strand_id
1 'polypeptide(L)'
;MIQAIIEAFKREIAKYNLELLQRHPKDLEIDMAMLERFATPGLKYAWMVGDSHTHAAPLGIHQTLNELPTYVTRLANNDRFYLLSVGNGPEQFTLKEVDRVAFAALVNTPIPYRMVGPIDSFWLYRNESRVGTCVITREGTFEKPIYKIALTPMAGISKIDREALQEWGQQAVTKKAGSLFAYSRVEWLEPITLALAA
;
A
#
# COMPACT_ATOMS: atom_id res chain seq x y z
N MET A 1 -1.44 14.63 11.61
CA MET A 1 -2.23 13.92 10.58
C MET A 1 -2.53 12.47 10.95
N ILE A 2 -1.56 11.55 10.96
CA ILE A 2 -1.84 10.10 11.18
C ILE A 2 -2.62 9.84 12.47
N GLN A 3 -2.19 10.42 13.60
CA GLN A 3 -2.95 10.29 14.86
C GLN A 3 -4.39 10.78 14.72
N ALA A 4 -4.65 11.86 13.98
CA ALA A 4 -5.99 12.38 13.77
C ALA A 4 -6.85 11.42 12.92
N ILE A 5 -6.25 10.74 11.93
CA ILE A 5 -6.90 9.68 11.15
C ILE A 5 -7.27 8.51 12.08
N ILE A 6 -6.34 8.06 12.91
CA ILE A 6 -6.57 6.96 13.86
C ILE A 6 -7.66 7.32 14.87
N GLU A 7 -7.68 8.55 15.40
CA GLU A 7 -8.76 8.99 16.27
C GLU A 7 -10.12 9.06 15.54
N ALA A 8 -10.14 9.39 14.24
CA ALA A 8 -11.37 9.29 13.45
C ALA A 8 -11.82 7.84 13.25
N PHE A 9 -10.90 6.90 13.03
CA PHE A 9 -11.22 5.46 12.96
C PHE A 9 -11.84 4.97 14.26
N LYS A 10 -11.24 5.32 15.41
CA LYS A 10 -11.78 4.98 16.74
C LYS A 10 -13.18 5.55 16.96
N ARG A 11 -13.46 6.77 16.48
CA ARG A 11 -14.80 7.37 16.57
C ARG A 11 -15.84 6.60 15.75
N GLU A 12 -15.51 6.17 14.54
CA GLU A 12 -16.44 5.35 13.75
C GLU A 12 -16.68 3.97 14.38
N ILE A 13 -15.64 3.33 14.94
CA ILE A 13 -15.78 2.08 15.69
C ILE A 13 -16.74 2.26 16.88
N ALA A 14 -16.52 3.31 17.67
CA ALA A 14 -17.35 3.61 18.84
C ALA A 14 -18.80 3.96 18.45
N LYS A 15 -19.01 4.73 17.38
CA LYS A 15 -20.33 5.10 16.85
C LYS A 15 -21.20 3.88 16.53
N TYR A 16 -20.59 2.81 16.04
CA TYR A 16 -21.30 1.57 15.69
C TYR A 16 -21.22 0.48 16.79
N ASN A 17 -20.67 0.80 17.97
CA ASN A 17 -20.46 -0.13 19.09
C ASN A 17 -19.71 -1.41 18.69
N LEU A 18 -18.73 -1.31 17.79
CA LEU A 18 -17.96 -2.46 17.33
C LEU A 18 -16.99 -2.92 18.43
N GLU A 19 -16.85 -4.23 18.60
CA GLU A 19 -15.99 -4.83 19.63
C GLU A 19 -14.48 -4.83 19.29
N LEU A 20 -14.09 -4.32 18.11
CA LEU A 20 -12.72 -4.37 17.59
C LEU A 20 -11.68 -3.90 18.60
N LEU A 21 -11.89 -2.74 19.24
CA LEU A 21 -10.94 -2.20 20.21
C LEU A 21 -10.87 -2.98 21.52
N GLN A 22 -11.90 -3.78 21.82
CA GLN A 22 -11.96 -4.61 23.02
C GLN A 22 -11.30 -5.97 22.77
N ARG A 23 -11.55 -6.58 21.61
CA ARG A 23 -11.07 -7.94 21.28
C ARG A 23 -9.73 -7.96 20.54
N HIS A 24 -9.54 -7.05 19.58
CA HIS A 24 -8.39 -7.03 18.68
C HIS A 24 -7.81 -5.60 18.49
N PRO A 25 -7.37 -4.93 19.57
CA PRO A 25 -6.84 -3.56 19.48
C PRO A 25 -5.60 -3.44 18.58
N LYS A 26 -4.83 -4.53 18.43
CA LYS A 26 -3.62 -4.59 17.60
C LYS A 26 -3.90 -4.47 16.11
N ASP A 27 -5.11 -4.78 15.64
CA ASP A 27 -5.41 -4.68 14.22
C ASP A 27 -5.38 -3.21 13.75
N LEU A 28 -5.72 -2.27 14.64
CA LEU A 28 -5.59 -0.84 14.37
C LEU A 28 -4.12 -0.37 14.34
N GLU A 29 -3.22 -1.06 15.04
CA GLU A 29 -1.77 -0.77 14.97
C GLU A 29 -1.22 -1.15 13.59
N ILE A 30 -1.75 -2.19 12.96
CA ILE A 30 -1.40 -2.59 11.58
C ILE A 30 -1.86 -1.51 10.60
N ASP A 31 -3.10 -1.04 10.75
CA ASP A 31 -3.62 0.07 9.94
C ASP A 31 -2.80 1.35 10.14
N MET A 32 -2.37 1.63 11.38
CA MET A 32 -1.48 2.76 11.69
C MET A 32 -0.12 2.63 11.00
N ALA A 33 0.55 1.48 11.08
CA ALA A 33 1.82 1.24 10.40
C ALA A 33 1.71 1.42 8.88
N MET A 34 0.59 1.01 8.30
CA MET A 34 0.31 1.18 6.88
C MET A 34 0.08 2.67 6.52
N LEU A 35 -0.67 3.41 7.33
CA LEU A 35 -0.80 4.86 7.19
C LEU A 35 0.55 5.57 7.34
N GLU A 36 1.40 5.18 8.28
CA GLU A 36 2.74 5.77 8.45
C GLU A 36 3.62 5.63 7.21
N ARG A 37 3.51 4.50 6.51
CA ARG A 37 4.23 4.27 5.26
C ARG A 37 3.68 5.14 4.13
N PHE A 38 2.38 5.08 3.89
CA PHE A 38 1.80 5.60 2.66
C PHE A 38 1.16 6.99 2.77
N ALA A 39 0.83 7.49 3.98
CA ALA A 39 -0.09 8.63 4.16
C ALA A 39 0.57 9.93 3.71
N THR A 40 0.40 10.18 2.43
CA THR A 40 0.92 11.31 1.69
C THR A 40 -0.26 12.02 1.04
N PRO A 41 -0.24 13.36 0.96
CA PRO A 41 -1.33 14.09 0.35
C PRO A 41 -1.62 13.65 -1.09
N GLY A 42 -2.90 13.55 -1.42
CA GLY A 42 -3.40 13.05 -2.70
C GLY A 42 -3.64 11.54 -2.73
N LEU A 43 -3.15 10.78 -1.74
CA LEU A 43 -3.40 9.34 -1.67
C LEU A 43 -4.79 9.05 -1.07
N LYS A 44 -5.40 7.97 -1.54
CA LYS A 44 -6.68 7.45 -1.05
C LYS A 44 -6.48 6.07 -0.43
N TYR A 45 -7.32 5.75 0.54
CA TYR A 45 -7.36 4.45 1.19
C TYR A 45 -8.76 3.92 1.23
N ALA A 46 -8.89 2.64 0.91
CA ALA A 46 -10.07 1.87 1.25
C ALA A 46 -9.89 1.33 2.67
N TRP A 47 -10.83 1.64 3.56
CA TRP A 47 -10.85 1.13 4.91
C TRP A 47 -12.18 0.40 5.16
N MET A 48 -12.10 -0.85 5.59
CA MET A 48 -13.24 -1.64 6.03
C MET A 48 -13.07 -1.95 7.50
N VAL A 49 -14.16 -1.82 8.26
CA VAL A 49 -14.20 -2.21 9.65
C VAL A 49 -15.46 -3.03 9.95
N GLY A 50 -15.25 -4.21 10.49
CA GLY A 50 -16.30 -5.08 11.01
C GLY A 50 -16.34 -5.05 12.53
N ASP A 51 -17.14 -5.94 13.11
CA ASP A 51 -17.31 -6.00 14.57
C ASP A 51 -15.99 -6.31 15.30
N SER A 52 -15.16 -7.20 14.74
CA SER A 52 -13.94 -7.67 15.39
C SER A 52 -12.73 -7.72 14.46
N HIS A 53 -12.79 -7.06 13.30
CA HIS A 53 -11.71 -7.03 12.31
C HIS A 53 -11.65 -5.69 11.57
N THR A 54 -10.48 -5.34 11.06
CA THR A 54 -10.28 -4.14 10.22
C THR A 54 -9.29 -4.44 9.10
N HIS A 55 -9.50 -3.81 7.96
CA HIS A 55 -8.61 -3.89 6.82
C HIS A 55 -8.50 -2.53 6.13
N ALA A 56 -7.28 -2.03 5.99
CA ALA A 56 -7.02 -0.84 5.20
C ALA A 56 -6.06 -1.15 4.03
N ALA A 57 -6.29 -0.50 2.88
CA ALA A 57 -5.47 -0.66 1.68
C ALA A 57 -5.21 0.70 1.01
N PRO A 58 -3.95 1.06 0.71
CA PRO A 58 -3.64 2.24 -0.09
C PRO A 58 -4.00 1.98 -1.55
N LEU A 59 -4.71 2.92 -2.17
CA LEU A 59 -5.19 2.81 -3.54
C LEU A 59 -4.26 3.53 -4.52
N GLY A 60 -4.17 3.02 -5.75
CA GLY A 60 -3.40 3.64 -6.83
C GLY A 60 -1.90 3.40 -6.76
N ILE A 61 -1.43 2.42 -5.97
CA ILE A 61 -0.01 2.05 -5.90
C ILE A 61 0.29 0.84 -6.77
N HIS A 62 -0.45 -0.25 -6.58
CA HIS A 62 -0.32 -1.50 -7.31
C HIS A 62 -1.69 -2.18 -7.43
N GLN A 63 -1.85 -3.02 -8.47
CA GLN A 63 -3.11 -3.69 -8.78
C GLN A 63 -3.62 -4.56 -7.62
N THR A 64 -2.72 -5.31 -6.99
CA THR A 64 -3.07 -6.19 -5.85
C THR A 64 -3.67 -5.43 -4.68
N LEU A 65 -3.20 -4.21 -4.40
CA LEU A 65 -3.74 -3.37 -3.34
C LEU A 65 -5.12 -2.82 -3.70
N ASN A 66 -5.32 -2.45 -4.96
CA ASN A 66 -6.64 -2.03 -5.46
C ASN A 66 -7.68 -3.17 -5.45
N GLU A 67 -7.25 -4.43 -5.54
CA GLU A 67 -8.16 -5.57 -5.50
C GLU A 67 -8.67 -5.89 -4.09
N LEU A 68 -7.91 -5.53 -3.04
CA LEU A 68 -8.30 -5.75 -1.64
C LEU A 68 -9.73 -5.30 -1.31
N PRO A 69 -10.19 -4.10 -1.70
CA PRO A 69 -11.59 -3.68 -1.54
C PRO A 69 -12.62 -4.71 -2.01
N THR A 70 -12.38 -5.36 -3.15
CA THR A 70 -13.32 -6.36 -3.69
C THR A 70 -13.34 -7.62 -2.83
N TYR A 71 -12.20 -8.05 -2.29
CA TYR A 71 -12.13 -9.24 -1.44
C TYR A 71 -12.75 -8.99 -0.06
N VAL A 72 -12.46 -7.86 0.58
CA VAL A 72 -12.94 -7.59 1.94
C VAL A 72 -14.44 -7.32 2.01
N THR A 73 -15.06 -6.89 0.91
CA THR A 73 -16.54 -6.78 0.82
C THR A 73 -17.27 -8.13 0.86
N ARG A 74 -16.56 -9.26 0.93
CA ARG A 74 -17.15 -10.60 1.04
C ARG A 74 -17.08 -11.19 2.46
N LEU A 75 -16.50 -10.47 3.43
CA LEU A 75 -16.24 -11.00 4.77
C LEU A 75 -17.51 -11.08 5.63
N ALA A 76 -18.17 -9.95 5.90
CA ALA A 76 -19.46 -9.96 6.59
C ALA A 76 -20.45 -8.92 6.05
N ASN A 77 -21.74 -9.15 6.28
CA ASN A 77 -22.83 -8.28 5.79
C ASN A 77 -22.93 -6.95 6.54
N ASN A 78 -22.51 -6.91 7.81
CA ASN A 78 -22.63 -5.75 8.68
C ASN A 78 -21.37 -4.89 8.72
N ASP A 79 -20.35 -5.23 7.92
CA ASP A 79 -19.13 -4.46 7.78
C ASP A 79 -19.42 -3.04 7.26
N ARG A 80 -18.62 -2.09 7.73
CA ARG A 80 -18.67 -0.67 7.36
C ARG A 80 -17.51 -0.34 6.44
N PHE A 81 -17.78 0.48 5.45
CA PHE A 81 -16.84 0.73 4.36
C PHE A 81 -16.59 2.23 4.22
N TYR A 82 -15.32 2.63 4.17
CA TYR A 82 -14.92 4.03 4.15
C TYR A 82 -13.89 4.31 3.08
N LEU A 83 -14.01 5.48 2.47
CA LEU A 83 -12.97 6.07 1.66
C LEU A 83 -12.28 7.18 2.47
N LEU A 84 -11.02 6.95 2.81
CA LEU A 84 -10.14 7.96 3.39
C LEU A 84 -9.38 8.65 2.25
N SER A 85 -9.48 9.98 2.18
CA SER A 85 -8.67 10.79 1.25
C SER A 85 -7.74 11.70 2.04
N VAL A 86 -6.44 11.63 1.79
CA VAL A 86 -5.43 12.46 2.45
C VAL A 86 -5.28 13.77 1.69
N GLY A 87 -5.57 14.89 2.34
CA GLY A 87 -5.59 16.21 1.71
C GLY A 87 -4.25 16.97 1.78
N ASN A 88 -4.17 18.07 1.03
CA ASN A 88 -3.07 19.06 1.10
C ASN A 88 -3.47 20.33 1.90
N GLY A 89 -4.63 20.32 2.58
CA GLY A 89 -5.26 21.51 3.16
C GLY A 89 -5.44 21.50 4.69
N PRO A 90 -6.10 22.54 5.25
CA PRO A 90 -6.29 22.71 6.70
C PRO A 90 -7.11 21.57 7.34
N GLU A 91 -8.03 20.95 6.59
CA GLU A 91 -8.60 19.65 6.94
C GLU A 91 -7.69 18.55 6.40
N GLN A 92 -6.85 18.01 7.29
CA GLN A 92 -5.71 17.15 6.92
C GLN A 92 -6.13 15.82 6.23
N PHE A 93 -7.40 15.44 6.27
CA PHE A 93 -7.98 14.31 5.55
C PHE A 93 -9.51 14.35 5.58
N THR A 94 -10.16 13.58 4.70
CA THR A 94 -11.60 13.31 4.76
C THR A 94 -11.83 11.81 4.93
N LEU A 95 -12.75 11.42 5.81
CA LEU A 95 -13.19 10.03 5.98
C LEU A 95 -14.68 9.95 5.65
N LYS A 96 -15.04 9.24 4.58
CA LYS A 96 -16.42 9.16 4.10
C LYS A 96 -16.89 7.71 4.07
N GLU A 97 -17.97 7.41 4.78
CA GLU A 97 -18.66 6.12 4.64
C GLU A 97 -19.26 6.00 3.23
N VAL A 98 -19.09 4.83 2.63
CA VAL A 98 -19.59 4.49 1.28
C VAL A 98 -20.31 3.16 1.35
N ASP A 99 -21.21 2.90 0.40
CA ASP A 99 -21.84 1.59 0.31
C ASP A 99 -20.86 0.52 -0.21
N ARG A 100 -21.26 -0.75 -0.04
CA ARG A 100 -20.46 -1.91 -0.43
C ARG A 100 -20.11 -1.93 -1.92
N VAL A 101 -21.03 -1.47 -2.79
CA VAL A 101 -20.85 -1.50 -4.24
C VAL A 101 -19.84 -0.43 -4.66
N ALA A 102 -19.97 0.78 -4.12
CA ALA A 102 -19.03 1.88 -4.32
C ALA A 102 -17.64 1.54 -3.77
N PHE A 103 -17.57 0.84 -2.63
CA PHE A 103 -16.30 0.39 -2.07
C PHE A 103 -15.63 -0.69 -2.94
N ALA A 104 -16.37 -1.70 -3.40
CA ALA A 104 -15.83 -2.70 -4.31
C ALA A 104 -15.32 -2.07 -5.62
N ALA A 105 -16.00 -1.03 -6.12
CA ALA A 105 -15.61 -0.31 -7.33
C ALA A 105 -14.27 0.44 -7.21
N LEU A 106 -13.70 0.59 -6.01
CA LEU A 106 -12.37 1.17 -5.78
C LEU A 106 -11.24 0.36 -6.44
N VAL A 107 -11.50 -0.90 -6.84
CA VAL A 107 -10.59 -1.68 -7.67
C VAL A 107 -10.20 -0.98 -8.98
N ASN A 108 -11.07 -0.11 -9.48
CA ASN A 108 -10.84 0.68 -10.69
C ASN A 108 -10.04 1.97 -10.43
N THR A 109 -9.47 2.16 -9.23
CA THR A 109 -8.66 3.36 -8.95
C THR A 109 -7.45 3.41 -9.89
N PRO A 110 -7.22 4.51 -10.62
CA PRO A 110 -6.08 4.60 -11.53
C PRO A 110 -4.74 4.39 -10.81
N ILE A 111 -3.87 3.58 -11.40
CA ILE A 111 -2.50 3.36 -10.93
C ILE A 111 -1.57 4.12 -11.87
N PRO A 112 -0.89 5.19 -11.41
CA PRO A 112 -0.01 5.98 -12.25
C PRO A 112 1.35 5.28 -12.45
N TYR A 113 1.56 4.11 -11.86
CA TYR A 113 2.81 3.38 -11.92
C TYR A 113 2.79 2.29 -13.00
N ARG A 114 3.91 2.13 -13.71
CA ARG A 114 4.10 1.06 -14.68
C ARG A 114 5.50 0.46 -14.61
N MET A 115 5.57 -0.86 -14.74
CA MET A 115 6.81 -1.61 -14.82
C MET A 115 7.30 -1.67 -16.28
N VAL A 116 8.59 -1.44 -16.50
CA VAL A 116 9.26 -1.61 -17.80
C VAL A 116 10.47 -2.51 -17.63
N GLY A 117 10.44 -3.67 -18.24
CA GLY A 117 11.48 -4.71 -18.12
C GLY A 117 10.92 -6.04 -17.61
N PRO A 118 11.76 -7.08 -17.50
CA PRO A 118 11.39 -8.36 -16.91
C PRO A 118 11.08 -8.24 -15.41
N ILE A 119 10.30 -9.18 -14.89
CA ILE A 119 9.83 -9.19 -13.50
C ILE A 119 10.94 -9.13 -12.46
N ASP A 120 12.14 -9.59 -12.79
CA ASP A 120 13.30 -9.64 -11.90
C ASP A 120 14.36 -8.57 -12.15
N SER A 121 14.15 -7.70 -13.14
CA SER A 121 15.01 -6.56 -13.41
C SER A 121 14.23 -5.52 -14.19
N PHE A 122 13.62 -4.57 -13.50
CA PHE A 122 12.74 -3.59 -14.13
C PHE A 122 12.99 -2.17 -13.65
N TRP A 123 12.57 -1.23 -14.49
CA TRP A 123 12.36 0.16 -14.12
C TRP A 123 10.91 0.36 -13.72
N LEU A 124 10.69 1.04 -12.59
CA LEU A 124 9.40 1.60 -12.24
C LEU A 124 9.30 3.02 -12.78
N TYR A 125 8.22 3.29 -13.50
CA TYR A 125 7.85 4.63 -13.95
C TYR A 125 6.59 5.08 -13.21
N ARG A 126 6.50 6.38 -12.96
CA ARG A 126 5.24 7.06 -12.63
C ARG A 126 4.88 7.96 -13.79
N ASN A 127 3.79 7.64 -14.47
CA ASN A 127 3.46 8.19 -15.78
C ASN A 127 4.65 7.98 -16.74
N GLU A 128 5.28 9.06 -17.20
CA GLU A 128 6.46 9.04 -18.07
C GLU A 128 7.79 9.30 -17.35
N SER A 129 7.77 9.49 -16.03
CA SER A 129 8.96 9.78 -15.23
C SER A 129 9.51 8.52 -14.58
N ARG A 130 10.84 8.36 -14.60
CA ARG A 130 11.53 7.26 -13.89
C ARG A 130 11.44 7.48 -12.38
N VAL A 131 11.03 6.43 -11.67
CA VAL A 131 11.05 6.38 -10.20
C VAL A 131 12.31 5.68 -9.71
N GLY A 132 12.70 4.58 -10.34
CA GLY A 132 13.90 3.82 -9.96
C GLY A 132 13.92 2.44 -10.57
N THR A 133 14.94 1.66 -10.23
CA THR A 133 15.08 0.26 -10.65
C THR A 133 14.84 -0.70 -9.50
N CYS A 134 14.41 -1.91 -9.85
CA CYS A 134 14.31 -3.06 -8.97
C CYS A 134 14.99 -4.26 -9.63
N VAL A 135 15.92 -4.88 -8.91
CA VAL A 135 16.59 -6.12 -9.33
C VAL A 135 16.37 -7.18 -8.27
N ILE A 136 15.89 -8.36 -8.68
CA ILE A 136 15.55 -9.47 -7.80
C ILE A 136 16.45 -10.66 -8.04
N THR A 137 17.29 -10.96 -7.06
CA THR A 137 18.18 -12.14 -7.07
C THR A 137 17.69 -13.18 -6.05
N ARG A 138 17.80 -14.47 -6.42
CA ARG A 138 17.58 -15.57 -5.48
C ARG A 138 18.89 -15.89 -4.79
N GLU A 139 18.88 -15.82 -3.47
CA GLU A 139 19.97 -16.16 -2.56
C GLU A 139 19.53 -17.32 -1.64
N GLY A 140 20.47 -17.83 -0.85
CA GLY A 140 20.22 -18.94 0.09
C GLY A 140 20.28 -20.31 -0.56
N THR A 141 19.64 -21.29 0.06
CA THR A 141 19.64 -22.69 -0.39
C THR A 141 18.35 -23.03 -1.15
N PHE A 142 18.31 -24.21 -1.76
CA PHE A 142 17.08 -24.71 -2.38
C PHE A 142 15.94 -24.84 -1.36
N GLU A 143 16.24 -25.34 -0.16
CA GLU A 143 15.29 -25.54 0.93
C GLU A 143 14.88 -24.24 1.64
N LYS A 144 15.75 -23.22 1.61
CA LYS A 144 15.53 -21.91 2.24
C LYS A 144 15.88 -20.79 1.27
N PRO A 145 15.07 -20.61 0.20
CA PRO A 145 15.29 -19.53 -0.74
C PRO A 145 14.98 -18.19 -0.10
N ILE A 146 15.84 -17.20 -0.33
CA ILE A 146 15.62 -15.81 0.05
C ILE A 146 15.70 -14.97 -1.23
N TYR A 147 14.71 -14.13 -1.48
CA TYR A 147 14.72 -13.21 -2.61
C TYR A 147 15.23 -11.85 -2.16
N LYS A 148 16.43 -11.47 -2.62
CA LYS A 148 16.97 -10.14 -2.38
C LYS A 148 16.39 -9.17 -3.41
N ILE A 149 15.81 -8.08 -2.93
CA ILE A 149 15.23 -7.00 -3.75
C ILE A 149 16.16 -5.79 -3.64
N ALA A 150 17.00 -5.57 -4.64
CA ALA A 150 17.86 -4.40 -4.72
C ALA A 150 17.11 -3.26 -5.42
N LEU A 151 16.88 -2.17 -4.69
CA LEU A 151 16.13 -1.00 -5.16
C LEU A 151 17.06 0.19 -5.32
N THR A 152 17.13 0.76 -6.53
CA THR A 152 17.92 1.96 -6.82
C THR A 152 16.98 3.10 -7.20
N PRO A 153 16.67 4.03 -6.28
CA PRO A 153 15.75 5.13 -6.56
C PRO A 153 16.40 6.17 -7.48
N MET A 154 15.60 6.91 -8.25
CA MET A 154 16.07 8.16 -8.85
C MET A 154 16.30 9.21 -7.74
N ALA A 155 17.27 10.09 -7.93
CA ALA A 155 17.49 11.19 -7.00
C ALA A 155 16.25 12.11 -6.91
N GLY A 156 15.85 12.48 -5.70
CA GLY A 156 14.75 13.42 -5.46
C GLY A 156 13.34 12.85 -5.59
N ILE A 157 13.16 11.52 -5.70
CA ILE A 157 11.81 10.94 -5.70
C ILE A 157 11.06 11.22 -4.40
N SER A 158 9.74 11.31 -4.50
CA SER A 158 8.89 11.52 -3.33
C SER A 158 8.85 10.28 -2.43
N LYS A 159 8.43 10.46 -1.17
CA LYS A 159 8.23 9.34 -0.23
C LYS A 159 7.29 8.27 -0.81
N ILE A 160 6.20 8.68 -1.45
CA ILE A 160 5.22 7.75 -2.01
C ILE A 160 5.78 6.95 -3.19
N ASP A 161 6.63 7.57 -4.01
CA ASP A 161 7.30 6.87 -5.12
C ASP A 161 8.31 5.85 -4.61
N ARG A 162 8.98 6.16 -3.48
CA ARG A 162 9.87 5.23 -2.80
C ARG A 162 9.09 4.02 -2.26
N GLU A 163 7.97 4.23 -1.58
CA GLU A 163 7.13 3.13 -1.10
C GLU A 163 6.52 2.32 -2.26
N ALA A 164 6.13 2.98 -3.36
CA ALA A 164 5.66 2.29 -4.56
C ALA A 164 6.76 1.39 -5.16
N LEU A 165 8.01 1.87 -5.25
CA LEU A 165 9.12 1.07 -5.73
C LEU A 165 9.33 -0.19 -4.89
N GLN A 166 9.25 -0.07 -3.56
CA GLN A 166 9.34 -1.21 -2.66
C GLN A 166 8.15 -2.17 -2.82
N GLU A 167 6.93 -1.65 -2.91
CA GLU A 167 5.72 -2.45 -3.08
C GLU A 167 5.79 -3.27 -4.38
N TRP A 168 6.12 -2.63 -5.51
CA TRP A 168 6.27 -3.32 -6.79
C TRP A 168 7.35 -4.40 -6.74
N GLY A 169 8.48 -4.15 -6.05
CA GLY A 169 9.51 -5.16 -5.82
C GLY A 169 9.02 -6.37 -5.02
N GLN A 170 8.24 -6.13 -3.96
CA GLN A 170 7.65 -7.21 -3.15
C GLN A 170 6.66 -8.05 -3.96
N GLN A 171 5.78 -7.39 -4.72
CA GLN A 171 4.80 -8.08 -5.59
C GLN A 171 5.49 -8.91 -6.68
N ALA A 172 6.60 -8.40 -7.22
CA ALA A 172 7.43 -9.14 -8.17
C ALA A 172 8.08 -10.38 -7.54
N VAL A 173 8.50 -10.33 -6.27
CA VAL A 173 8.98 -11.52 -5.53
C VAL A 173 7.88 -12.55 -5.38
N THR A 174 6.70 -12.15 -4.89
CA THR A 174 5.56 -13.07 -4.71
C THR A 174 5.23 -13.80 -6.02
N LYS A 175 5.19 -13.06 -7.13
CA LYS A 175 4.90 -13.63 -8.45
C LYS A 175 6.05 -14.49 -8.98
N LYS A 176 7.32 -14.12 -8.78
CA LYS A 176 8.48 -14.94 -9.17
C LYS A 176 8.58 -16.23 -8.36
N ALA A 177 8.26 -16.17 -7.07
CA ALA A 177 8.28 -17.32 -6.16
C ALA A 177 7.05 -18.23 -6.31
N GLY A 178 5.95 -17.70 -6.87
CA GLY A 178 4.66 -18.40 -6.90
C GLY A 178 4.05 -18.60 -5.51
N SER A 179 4.42 -17.78 -4.53
CA SER A 179 4.00 -17.94 -3.13
C SER A 179 3.90 -16.60 -2.41
N LEU A 180 2.84 -16.44 -1.62
CA LEU A 180 2.66 -15.32 -0.69
C LEU A 180 3.58 -15.40 0.53
N PHE A 181 4.17 -16.58 0.80
CA PHE A 181 5.06 -16.83 1.92
C PHE A 181 6.55 -16.78 1.54
N ALA A 182 6.86 -16.19 0.38
CA ALA A 182 8.23 -16.05 -0.06
C ALA A 182 9.02 -15.13 0.88
N TYR A 183 10.16 -15.59 1.39
CA TYR A 183 11.05 -14.76 2.17
C TYR A 183 11.79 -13.79 1.27
N SER A 184 11.68 -12.50 1.57
CA SER A 184 12.38 -11.45 0.84
C SER A 184 13.17 -10.54 1.78
N ARG A 185 14.23 -9.93 1.24
CA ARG A 185 15.01 -8.89 1.91
C ARG A 185 15.17 -7.71 0.98
N VAL A 186 14.75 -6.53 1.43
CA VAL A 186 14.89 -5.28 0.67
C VAL A 186 16.25 -4.65 0.99
N GLU A 187 16.96 -4.24 -0.05
CA GLU A 187 18.19 -3.45 0.04
C GLU A 187 18.00 -2.16 -0.76
N TRP A 188 18.22 -1.02 -0.11
CA TRP A 188 18.22 0.29 -0.77
C TRP A 188 19.64 0.63 -1.20
N LEU A 189 19.83 0.85 -2.50
CA LEU A 189 21.10 1.25 -3.10
C LEU A 189 21.15 2.77 -3.29
N GLU A 190 22.36 3.28 -3.58
CA GLU A 190 22.60 4.70 -3.82
C GLU A 190 21.72 5.25 -4.94
N PRO A 191 21.15 6.47 -4.78
CA PRO A 191 20.28 7.04 -5.81
C PRO A 191 20.98 7.28 -7.14
N ILE A 192 20.23 7.12 -8.23
CA ILE A 192 20.67 7.46 -9.58
C ILE A 192 20.59 8.98 -9.76
N THR A 193 21.75 9.63 -9.81
CA THR A 193 21.91 11.02 -10.22
C THR A 193 22.21 11.07 -11.71
N LEU A 194 21.25 11.56 -12.51
CA LEU A 194 21.57 11.93 -13.88
C LEU A 194 22.34 13.25 -13.82
N ALA A 195 23.60 13.24 -14.27
CA ALA A 195 24.32 14.48 -14.48
C ALA A 195 23.50 15.36 -15.43
N LEU A 196 23.21 16.60 -15.03
CA LEU A 196 22.66 17.60 -15.95
C LEU A 196 23.62 17.68 -17.13
N ALA A 197 23.16 17.31 -18.33
CA ALA A 197 23.91 17.55 -19.55
C ALA A 197 24.15 19.07 -19.63
N ALA A 198 25.43 19.45 -19.57
CA ALA A 198 25.89 20.83 -19.66
C ALA A 198 25.63 21.42 -21.06
#